data_AF-A0A945U8L6-F1
#
_entry.id   AF-A0A945U8L6-F1
#
_cell.length_a   1.000
_cell.length_b   1.000
_cell.length_c   1.000
_cell.angle_alpha   90.00
_cell.angle_beta   90.00
_cell.angle_gamma   90.00
#
_symmetry.space_group_name_H-M   'P 1'
#
loop_
_entity.id
_entity.type
_entity.pdbx_description
1 polymer ?
#
loop_
_entity_poly.entity_id
_entity_poly.type
_entity_poly.pdbx_seq_one_letter_code
_entity_poly.pdbx_strand_id
1 'polypeptide(L)'
;SNDYSLNTIYDPITNSVIVKNETVAKKLLRHVILGGELNPFKKSFYLRGGFNFQRREDLNLSSSFTMSGFSWGLGFSVKKVQINYARSSMHTSSMINSLSIVTNLSNFGL
;
A
#
# COMPACT_ATOMS: atom_id res chain seq x y z
N SER A 1 15.50 -4.28 -35.33
CA SER A 1 14.64 -4.77 -34.23
C SER A 1 15.05 -4.02 -32.99
N ASN A 2 14.23 -3.06 -32.52
CA ASN A 2 14.54 -2.31 -31.31
C ASN A 2 14.17 -3.19 -30.11
N ASP A 3 15.18 -3.66 -29.37
CA ASP A 3 15.00 -4.46 -28.16
C ASP A 3 14.67 -3.52 -26.99
N TYR A 4 13.38 -3.22 -26.83
CA TYR A 4 12.89 -2.51 -25.64
C TYR A 4 13.00 -3.43 -24.43
N SER A 5 14.03 -3.24 -23.61
CA SER A 5 14.15 -3.91 -22.31
C SER A 5 13.33 -3.14 -21.29
N LEU A 6 12.34 -3.78 -20.67
CA LEU A 6 11.43 -3.15 -19.67
C LEU A 6 12.15 -2.62 -18.41
N ASN A 7 13.46 -2.82 -18.30
CA ASN A 7 14.29 -2.48 -17.14
C ASN A 7 15.31 -1.36 -17.41
N THR A 8 15.24 -0.67 -18.55
CA THR A 8 16.13 0.46 -18.88
C THR A 8 15.52 1.79 -18.46
N ILE A 9 16.19 2.50 -17.54
CA ILE A 9 15.82 3.87 -17.17
C ILE A 9 16.72 4.83 -17.94
N TYR A 10 16.11 5.80 -18.63
CA TYR A 10 16.81 6.84 -19.37
C TYR A 10 17.14 8.01 -18.44
N ASP A 11 18.41 8.36 -18.32
CA ASP A 11 18.83 9.54 -17.60
C ASP A 11 18.79 10.77 -18.54
N PRO A 12 17.91 11.77 -18.30
CA PRO A 12 17.77 12.93 -19.17
C PRO A 12 18.98 13.87 -19.16
N ILE A 13 19.93 13.69 -18.24
CA ILE A 13 21.11 14.55 -18.08
C ILE A 13 22.35 13.91 -18.72
N THR A 14 22.53 12.61 -18.53
CA THR A 14 23.73 11.89 -19.02
C THR A 14 23.51 11.17 -20.34
N ASN A 15 22.26 11.14 -20.84
CA ASN A 15 21.87 10.50 -22.10
C ASN A 15 22.29 9.02 -22.18
N SER A 16 22.47 8.39 -21.01
CA SER A 16 22.96 7.04 -20.85
C SER A 16 21.84 6.11 -20.37
N VAL A 17 21.91 4.85 -20.79
CA VAL A 17 20.91 3.84 -20.47
C VAL A 17 21.39 3.08 -19.24
N ILE A 18 20.67 3.24 -18.11
CA ILE A 18 20.98 2.51 -16.88
C ILE A 18 20.14 1.23 -16.88
N VAL A 19 20.81 0.07 -17.00
CA VAL A 19 20.16 -1.24 -16.93
C VAL A 19 19.91 -1.60 -15.46
N LYS A 20 18.64 -1.64 -15.05
CA LYS A 20 18.27 -2.09 -13.71
C LYS A 20 18.34 -3.62 -13.66
N ASN A 21 19.47 -4.16 -13.20
CA ASN A 21 19.59 -5.58 -12.89
C ASN A 21 18.78 -5.90 -11.62
N GLU A 22 17.64 -6.57 -11.77
CA GLU A 22 16.84 -7.04 -10.64
C GLU A 22 17.22 -8.48 -10.28
N THR A 23 17.66 -8.69 -9.04
CA THR A 23 17.93 -10.02 -8.49
C THR A 23 16.64 -10.85 -8.39
N VAL A 24 16.74 -12.17 -8.57
CA VAL A 24 15.60 -13.11 -8.41
C VAL A 24 14.88 -12.91 -7.07
N ALA A 25 15.62 -12.70 -5.98
CA ALA A 25 15.05 -12.42 -4.66
C ALA A 25 14.15 -11.18 -4.66
N LYS A 26 14.54 -10.12 -5.37
CA LYS A 26 13.77 -8.88 -5.49
C LYS A 26 12.46 -9.10 -6.27
N LYS A 27 12.52 -9.91 -7.33
CA LYS A 27 11.34 -10.31 -8.11
C LYS A 27 10.34 -11.13 -7.27
N LEU A 28 10.83 -11.96 -6.35
CA LEU A 28 9.97 -12.70 -5.42
C LEU A 28 9.33 -11.77 -4.38
N LEU A 29 10.09 -10.84 -3.81
CA LEU A 29 9.59 -9.88 -2.82
C LEU A 29 8.49 -8.97 -3.40
N ARG A 30 8.52 -8.68 -4.70
CA ARG A 30 7.45 -7.97 -5.40
C ARG A 30 6.10 -8.70 -5.39
N HIS A 31 6.03 -9.96 -4.99
CA HIS A 31 4.77 -10.69 -4.84
C HIS A 31 4.39 -10.87 -3.36
N VAL A 32 5.13 -10.27 -2.44
CA VAL A 32 4.91 -10.37 -0.99
C VAL A 32 4.19 -9.13 -0.49
N ILE A 33 3.11 -9.36 0.25
CA ILE A 33 2.38 -8.33 0.98
C ILE A 33 2.35 -8.77 2.44
N LEU A 34 2.84 -7.92 3.34
CA LEU A 34 2.76 -8.16 4.77
C LEU A 34 1.62 -7.34 5.33
N GLY A 35 0.77 -7.95 6.13
CA GLY A 35 -0.37 -7.29 6.77
C GLY A 35 -0.59 -7.88 8.15
N GLY A 36 -0.99 -7.02 9.09
CA GLY A 36 -1.36 -7.40 10.43
C GLY A 36 -2.60 -6.65 10.87
N GLU A 37 -3.46 -7.33 11.61
CA GLU A 37 -4.57 -6.72 12.32
C GLU A 37 -4.44 -6.97 13.82
N LEU A 38 -4.66 -5.92 14.60
CA LEU A 38 -4.60 -5.93 16.05
C LEU A 38 -5.94 -5.47 16.60
N ASN A 39 -6.53 -6.30 17.45
CA ASN A 39 -7.85 -6.06 18.03
C ASN A 39 -7.78 -5.99 19.55
N PRO A 40 -7.19 -4.93 20.13
CA PRO A 40 -6.90 -4.85 21.55
C PRO A 40 -8.15 -4.79 22.46
N PHE A 41 -9.27 -4.25 21.97
CA PHE A 41 -10.49 -4.07 22.77
C PHE A 41 -11.62 -4.96 22.24
N LYS A 42 -11.66 -6.25 22.59
CA LYS A 42 -12.80 -7.20 22.42
C LYS A 42 -13.80 -6.86 21.28
N LYS A 43 -13.30 -6.69 20.03
CA LYS A 43 -14.07 -6.35 18.81
C LYS A 43 -14.66 -4.92 18.68
N SER A 44 -14.34 -4.01 19.60
CA SER A 44 -14.71 -2.59 19.54
C SER A 44 -13.69 -1.74 18.76
N PHE A 45 -12.42 -2.14 18.76
CA PHE A 45 -11.35 -1.39 18.08
C PHE A 45 -10.46 -2.32 17.25
N TYR A 46 -10.18 -1.90 16.03
CA TYR A 46 -9.36 -2.60 15.04
C TYR A 46 -8.24 -1.67 14.60
N LEU A 47 -7.00 -2.10 14.75
CA LEU A 47 -5.84 -1.44 14.18
C LEU A 47 -5.29 -2.33 13.08
N ARG A 48 -5.16 -1.80 11.87
CA ARG A 48 -4.66 -2.54 10.70
C ARG A 48 -3.39 -1.88 10.20
N GLY A 49 -2.39 -2.67 9.92
CA GLY A 49 -1.15 -2.23 9.30
C GLY A 49 -0.83 -3.14 8.12
N GLY A 50 -0.30 -2.58 7.04
CA GLY A 50 0.06 -3.34 5.86
C GLY A 50 1.18 -2.69 5.08
N PHE A 51 2.03 -3.51 4.49
CA PHE A 51 3.16 -3.10 3.69
C PHE A 51 3.24 -3.93 2.41
N ASN A 52 3.21 -3.23 1.28
CA ASN A 52 3.27 -3.84 -0.05
C ASN A 52 4.65 -3.56 -0.67
N PHE A 53 5.47 -4.62 -0.78
CA PHE A 53 6.83 -4.55 -1.32
C PHE A 53 6.86 -4.24 -2.81
N GLN A 54 5.90 -4.75 -3.59
CA GLN A 54 5.77 -4.44 -5.01
C GLN A 54 5.66 -2.93 -5.23
N ARG A 55 4.73 -2.32 -4.49
CA ARG A 55 4.36 -0.92 -4.63
C ARG A 55 5.47 0.01 -4.21
N ARG A 56 6.25 -0.38 -3.20
CA ARG A 56 7.46 0.34 -2.81
C ARG A 56 8.47 0.37 -3.95
N GLU A 57 8.67 -0.74 -4.64
CA GLU A 57 9.70 -0.84 -5.68
C GLU A 57 9.28 -0.17 -7.00
N ASP A 58 7.99 -0.25 -7.36
CA ASP A 58 7.46 0.39 -8.57
C ASP A 58 7.35 1.91 -8.45
N LEU A 59 7.10 2.42 -7.23
CA LEU A 59 6.91 3.86 -6.97
C LEU A 59 8.10 4.48 -6.24
N ASN A 60 9.23 3.77 -6.13
CA ASN A 60 10.43 4.34 -5.55
C ASN A 60 11.07 5.31 -6.56
N LEU A 61 11.13 6.59 -6.19
CA LEU A 61 11.94 7.58 -6.90
C LEU A 61 13.35 7.54 -6.34
N SER A 62 14.36 7.39 -7.22
CA SER A 62 15.78 7.37 -6.87
C SER A 62 16.24 8.58 -6.05
N SER A 63 15.48 9.68 -6.11
CA SER A 63 15.79 10.97 -5.48
C SER A 63 15.13 11.19 -4.10
N SER A 64 14.27 10.29 -3.61
CA SER A 64 13.55 10.56 -2.35
C SER A 64 13.23 9.30 -1.56
N PHE A 65 13.41 9.38 -0.23
CA PHE A 65 12.95 8.33 0.68
C PHE A 65 11.42 8.36 0.75
N THR A 66 10.77 7.43 0.05
CA THR A 66 9.32 7.38 -0.03
C THR A 66 8.77 6.34 0.94
N MET A 67 7.68 6.65 1.64
CA MET A 67 6.90 5.66 2.40
C MET A 67 5.88 4.95 1.48
N SER A 68 6.18 4.85 0.18
CA SER A 68 5.31 4.24 -0.81
C SER A 68 5.11 2.75 -0.48
N GLY A 69 3.87 2.29 -0.56
CA GLY A 69 3.50 0.91 -0.23
C GLY A 69 3.14 0.67 1.24
N PHE A 70 3.32 1.64 2.15
CA PHE A 70 2.79 1.55 3.50
C PHE A 70 1.30 1.91 3.56
N SER A 71 0.55 1.14 4.34
CA SER A 71 -0.87 1.35 4.60
C SER A 71 -1.18 1.07 6.06
N TRP A 72 -2.08 1.86 6.62
CA TRP A 72 -2.56 1.69 7.98
C TRP A 72 -4.03 2.06 8.06
N GLY A 73 -4.74 1.51 9.03
CA GLY A 73 -6.15 1.76 9.22
C GLY A 73 -6.60 1.54 10.65
N LEU A 74 -7.69 2.22 10.99
CA LEU A 74 -8.35 2.22 12.28
C LEU A 74 -9.82 1.89 12.05
N GLY A 75 -10.34 0.94 12.81
CA GLY A 75 -11.75 0.57 12.80
C GLY A 75 -12.32 0.70 14.20
N PHE A 76 -13.51 1.28 14.32
CA PHE A 76 -14.24 1.39 15.56
C PHE A 76 -15.64 0.83 15.38
N SER A 77 -16.04 -0.09 16.26
CA SER A 77 -17.35 -0.73 16.24
C SER A 77 -18.15 -0.30 17.47
N VAL A 78 -19.26 0.38 17.23
CA VAL A 78 -20.22 0.81 18.26
C VAL A 78 -21.54 0.07 18.04
N LYS A 79 -21.76 -0.99 18.82
CA LYS A 79 -22.98 -1.83 18.81
C LYS A 79 -23.34 -2.35 17.40
N LYS A 80 -24.07 -1.56 16.61
CA LYS A 80 -24.65 -1.93 15.31
C LYS A 80 -23.96 -1.25 14.12
N VAL A 81 -23.06 -0.29 14.38
CA VAL A 81 -22.35 0.50 13.37
C VAL A 81 -20.85 0.29 13.51
N GLN A 82 -20.18 0.00 12.40
CA GLN A 82 -18.73 -0.10 12.30
C GLN A 82 -18.22 1.00 11.39
N ILE A 83 -17.33 1.83 11.90
CA ILE A 83 -16.66 2.89 11.15
C ILE A 83 -15.22 2.44 10.93
N ASN A 84 -14.79 2.41 9.68
CA ASN A 84 -13.43 2.08 9.29
C ASN A 84 -12.82 3.27 8.56
N TYR A 85 -11.61 3.64 8.95
CA TYR A 85 -10.79 4.64 8.31
C TYR A 85 -9.46 4.00 7.93
N ALA A 86 -9.02 4.13 6.70
CA ALA A 86 -7.71 3.66 6.28
C ALA A 86 -7.00 4.70 5.43
N ARG A 87 -5.67 4.68 5.51
CA ARG A 87 -4.78 5.54 4.73
C ARG A 87 -3.74 4.67 4.07
N SER A 88 -3.58 4.82 2.76
CA SER A 88 -2.57 4.13 1.98
C SER A 88 -1.71 5.15 1.22
N SER A 89 -0.40 5.07 1.44
CA SER A 89 0.59 5.91 0.77
C SER A 89 0.88 5.29 -0.60
N MET A 90 0.45 5.96 -1.68
CA MET A 90 0.71 5.51 -3.05
C MET A 90 2.05 6.07 -3.51
N HIS A 91 2.13 7.39 -3.66
CA HIS A 91 3.27 8.10 -4.25
C HIS A 91 3.79 9.17 -3.27
N THR A 92 5.00 9.70 -3.48
CA THR A 92 5.60 10.77 -2.65
C THR A 92 4.66 11.95 -2.42
N SER A 93 3.84 12.25 -3.42
CA SER A 93 2.91 13.36 -3.44
C SER A 93 1.43 12.93 -3.33
N SER A 94 1.13 11.62 -3.24
CA SER A 94 -0.26 11.13 -3.29
C SER A 94 -0.53 10.04 -2.26
N MET A 95 -1.53 10.31 -1.42
CA MET A 95 -1.97 9.43 -0.34
C MET A 95 -3.49 9.27 -0.46
N ILE A 96 -3.97 8.03 -0.44
CA ILE A 96 -5.39 7.71 -0.49
C ILE A 96 -5.89 7.55 0.94
N ASN A 97 -6.97 8.25 1.28
CA ASN A 97 -7.71 8.05 2.52
C ASN A 97 -9.08 7.45 2.17
N SER A 98 -9.43 6.34 2.79
CA SER A 98 -10.73 5.69 2.64
C SER A 98 -11.47 5.74 3.97
N LEU A 99 -12.75 6.14 3.89
CA LEU A 99 -13.70 6.10 5.01
C LEU A 99 -14.82 5.15 4.62
N SER A 100 -15.16 4.23 5.51
CA SER A 100 -16.20 3.22 5.27
C SER A 100 -17.08 3.08 6.51
N ILE A 101 -18.38 3.03 6.29
CA ILE A 101 -19.37 2.84 7.35
C ILE A 101 -20.14 1.58 7.00
N VAL A 102 -20.16 0.63 7.92
CA VAL A 102 -20.84 -0.65 7.78
C VAL A 102 -21.88 -0.74 8.88
N THR A 103 -23.11 -1.04 8.50
CA THR A 103 -24.24 -1.22 9.43
C THR A 103 -25.07 -2.42 8.99
N ASN A 104 -25.60 -3.17 9.95
CA ASN A 104 -26.54 -4.25 9.68
C ASN A 104 -27.95 -3.76 10.00
N LEU A 105 -28.80 -3.63 8.96
CA LEU A 105 -30.16 -3.09 9.07
C LEU A 105 -31.13 -4.04 9.80
N SER A 106 -30.94 -5.36 9.68
CA SER A 106 -31.76 -6.35 10.40
C SER A 106 -31.62 -6.20 11.92
N ASN A 107 -30.46 -5.74 12.37
CA ASN A 107 -30.23 -5.48 13.78
C ASN A 107 -31.10 -4.34 14.33
N PHE A 108 -31.74 -3.53 13.48
CA PHE A 108 -32.66 -2.45 13.88
C PHE A 108 -34.14 -2.87 13.94
N GLY A 109 -34.47 -4.13 13.62
CA GLY A 109 -35.85 -4.63 13.68
C GLY A 109 -36.72 -4.22 12.49
N LEU A 110 -36.11 -3.91 11.35
CA LEU A 110 -36.76 -3.71 10.04
C LEU A 110 -36.79 -5.02 9.25
#